data_AF-A0A915ZI89-F1
#
_entry.id   AF-A0A915ZI89-F1
#
_cell.length_a   1.000
_cell.length_b   1.000
_cell.length_c   1.000
_cell.angle_alpha   90.00
_cell.angle_beta   90.00
_cell.angle_gamma   90.00
#
_symmetry.space_group_name_H-M   'P 1'
#
loop_
_entity.id
_entity.type
_entity.pdbx_description
1 polymer ?
#
loop_
_entity_poly.entity_id
_entity_poly.type
_entity_poly.pdbx_seq_one_letter_code
_entity_poly.pdbx_strand_id
1 'polypeptide(L)' 'MWELTSDLMKKCWDEDPSNRPTVRMLENIISQWIDCVNEYYRINDDENNIIIPNIDDQQLKNDMLEYVKANKAN' A
#
# COMPACT_ATOMS: atom_id res chain seq x y z
N MET A 1 2.48 8.85 6.72
CA MET A 1 3.81 9.46 6.55
C MET A 1 4.79 8.32 6.40
N TRP A 2 4.98 7.77 5.20
CA TRP A 2 6.12 6.91 4.80
C TRP A 2 6.40 5.64 5.66
N GLU A 3 5.48 5.17 6.52
CA GLU A 3 5.82 4.13 7.51
C GLU A 3 5.82 2.73 6.90
N LEU A 4 4.92 2.37 5.97
CA LEU A 4 4.79 0.96 5.54
C LEU A 4 5.86 0.47 4.56
N THR A 5 6.19 1.21 3.51
CA THR A 5 7.31 0.82 2.62
C THR A 5 8.62 0.82 3.40
N SER A 6 8.79 1.79 4.31
CA SER A 6 9.95 1.81 5.21
C SER A 6 9.97 0.57 6.12
N ASP A 7 8.84 0.17 6.70
CA ASP A 7 8.78 -0.94 7.64
C ASP A 7 8.86 -2.32 6.98
N LEU A 8 8.22 -2.50 5.82
CA LEU A 8 8.38 -3.71 5.03
C LEU A 8 9.84 -3.85 4.56
N MET A 9 10.44 -2.76 4.07
CA MET A 9 11.84 -2.78 3.63
C MET A 9 12.80 -3.00 4.80
N LYS A 10 12.56 -2.41 5.98
CA LYS A 10 13.32 -2.70 7.20
C LYS A 10 13.27 -4.20 7.55
N LYS A 11 12.09 -4.83 7.52
CA LYS A 11 11.95 -6.27 7.74
C LYS A 11 12.66 -7.10 6.67
N CYS A 12 12.64 -6.66 5.41
CA CYS A 12 13.40 -7.31 4.33
C CYS A 12 14.91 -7.25 4.52
N TRP A 13 15.39 -6.18 5.15
CA TRP A 13 16.80 -5.93 5.45
C TRP A 13 17.22 -6.28 6.88
N ASP A 14 16.44 -7.10 7.60
CA ASP A 14 16.81 -7.54 8.94
C ASP A 14 18.16 -8.29 8.94
N GLU A 15 19.02 -8.01 9.92
CA GLU A 15 20.32 -8.65 10.05
C GLU A 15 20.19 -10.16 10.26
N ASP A 16 19.19 -10.57 11.04
CA ASP A 16 18.86 -11.99 11.22
C ASP A 16 17.97 -12.46 10.06
N PRO A 17 18.45 -13.40 9.21
CA PRO A 17 17.64 -13.93 8.11
C PRO A 17 16.30 -14.54 8.55
N SER A 18 16.19 -14.98 9.81
CA SER A 18 14.99 -15.60 10.37
C SER A 18 13.85 -14.59 10.58
N ASN A 19 14.17 -13.32 10.73
CA ASN A 19 13.19 -12.23 10.87
C ASN A 19 12.68 -11.71 9.52
N ARG A 20 13.35 -12.06 8.42
CA ARG A 20 12.96 -11.59 7.09
C ARG A 20 11.66 -12.25 6.64
N PRO A 21 10.76 -11.50 5.99
CA PRO A 21 9.54 -12.06 5.44
C PRO A 21 9.88 -13.06 4.32
N THR A 22 9.06 -14.09 4.21
CA THR A 22 9.15 -15.01 3.08
C THR A 22 8.64 -14.33 1.80
N VAL A 23 9.05 -14.83 0.63
CA VAL A 23 8.54 -14.35 -0.66
C VAL A 23 7.01 -14.41 -0.73
N ARG A 24 6.39 -15.45 -0.15
CA ARG A 24 4.93 -15.58 -0.09
C ARG A 24 4.25 -14.50 0.74
N MET A 25 4.88 -14.07 1.84
CA MET A 25 4.37 -12.96 2.65
C MET A 25 4.48 -11.64 1.88
N LEU A 26 5.60 -11.42 1.17
CA LEU A 26 5.79 -10.25 0.31
C LEU A 26 4.77 -10.20 -0.82
N GLU A 27 4.57 -11.30 -1.53
CA GLU A 27 3.56 -11.43 -2.59
C GLU A 27 2.17 -11.06 -2.07
N ASN A 28 1.77 -11.58 -0.91
CA ASN A 28 0.47 -11.28 -0.31
C ASN A 28 0.32 -9.80 0.03
N ILE A 29 1.32 -9.18 0.67
CA ILE A 29 1.26 -7.76 1.06
C ILE A 29 1.23 -6.85 -0.18
N ILE A 30 2.11 -7.10 -1.14
CA ILE A 30 2.22 -6.30 -2.36
C ILE A 30 0.94 -6.43 -3.20
N SER A 31 0.38 -7.63 -3.33
CA SER A 31 -0.85 -7.85 -4.10
C SER A 31 -2.03 -7.07 -3.49
N GLN A 32 -2.21 -7.15 -2.17
CA GLN A 32 -3.27 -6.40 -1.49
C GLN A 32 -3.11 -4.88 -1.66
N TRP A 33 -1.87 -4.38 -1.57
CA TRP A 33 -1.60 -2.96 -1.80
C TRP A 33 -1.91 -2.53 -3.24
N ILE A 34 -1.49 -3.30 -4.24
CA ILE A 34 -1.78 -3.06 -5.66
C ILE A 34 -3.30 -3.03 -5.90
N ASP A 35 -4.04 -3.99 -5.34
CA ASP A 35 -5.48 -4.06 -5.49
C ASP A 35 -6.18 -2.82 -4.91
N CYS A 36 -5.76 -2.36 -3.72
CA CYS A 36 -6.29 -1.16 -3.09
C CYS A 36 -6.08 0.09 -3.96
N VAL A 37 -4.88 0.25 -4.52
CA VAL A 37 -4.54 1.38 -5.39
C VAL A 37 -5.33 1.32 -6.70
N ASN A 38 -5.38 0.15 -7.35
CA ASN A 38 -6.13 -0.04 -8.58
C ASN A 38 -7.62 0.23 -8.39
N GLU A 39 -8.20 -0.24 -7.29
CA GLU A 39 -9.60 0.01 -6.98
C GLU A 39 -9.87 1.51 -6.76
N TYR A 40 -8.97 2.22 -6.08
CA TYR A 40 -9.06 3.67 -5.95
C TYR A 40 -9.13 4.35 -7.32
N TYR A 41 -8.19 4.08 -8.22
CA TYR A 41 -8.18 4.72 -9.54
C TYR A 41 -9.39 4.32 -10.38
N ARG A 42 -9.83 3.05 -10.32
CA ARG A 42 -11.02 2.56 -11.03
C ARG A 42 -12.30 3.30 -10.61
N ILE A 43 -12.44 3.63 -9.32
CA ILE A 43 -13.64 4.30 -8.81
C ILE A 43 -13.56 5.83 -9.00
N ASN A 44 -12.36 6.40 -8.98
CA ASN A 44 -12.13 7.84 -8.98
C ASN A 44 -11.70 8.41 -10.34
N ASP A 45 -11.97 7.68 -11.43
CA ASP A 45 -11.56 8.04 -12.80
C ASP A 45 -12.13 9.42 -13.23
N ASP A 46 -13.35 9.76 -12.81
CA ASP A 46 -14.04 11.00 -13.20
C ASP A 46 -13.84 12.20 -12.24
N GLU A 47 -12.88 12.13 -11.30
CA GLU A 47 -12.38 13.15 -10.34
C GLU A 47 -13.38 14.07 -9.58
N ASN A 48 -14.68 13.96 -9.81
CA ASN A 48 -15.67 14.89 -9.28
C ASN A 48 -15.94 14.69 -7.78
N ASN A 49 -15.78 13.47 -7.28
CA ASN A 49 -15.91 13.12 -5.86
C ASN A 49 -14.92 12.01 -5.50
N ILE A 50 -14.12 12.21 -4.46
CA ILE A 50 -13.20 11.18 -3.98
C ILE A 50 -13.98 10.12 -3.20
N ILE A 51 -14.06 8.90 -3.73
CA ILE A 51 -14.60 7.72 -3.08
C ILE A 51 -13.43 6.87 -2.59
N ILE A 52 -13.38 6.63 -1.28
CA ILE A 52 -12.37 5.75 -0.70
C ILE A 52 -12.88 4.30 -0.76
N PRO A 53 -12.14 3.36 -1.37
CA PRO A 53 -12.51 1.95 -1.39
C PRO A 53 -12.77 1.38 0.02
N ASN A 54 -13.68 0.42 0.13
CA ASN A 54 -13.99 -0.24 1.39
C ASN A 54 -12.93 -1.31 1.71
N ILE A 55 -11.80 -0.85 2.26
CA ILE A 55 -10.66 -1.69 2.67
C ILE A 55 -10.74 -1.88 4.19
N ASP A 56 -10.81 -3.14 4.64
CA ASP A 56 -10.89 -3.49 6.06
C ASP A 56 -9.61 -3.16 6.82
N ASP A 57 -8.46 -3.28 6.15
CA ASP A 57 -7.16 -2.93 6.71
C ASP A 57 -6.94 -1.40 6.67
N GLN A 58 -7.07 -0.77 7.84
CA GLN A 58 -6.90 0.67 7.99
C GLN A 58 -5.51 1.16 7.59
N GLN A 59 -4.48 0.32 7.73
CA GLN A 59 -3.13 0.66 7.35
C GLN A 59 -3.00 0.70 5.82
N LEU A 60 -3.45 -0.36 5.12
CA LEU A 60 -3.47 -0.38 3.65
C LEU A 60 -4.25 0.80 3.07
N LYS A 61 -5.37 1.17 3.69
CA LYS A 61 -6.17 2.33 3.31
C LYS A 61 -5.39 3.64 3.44
N ASN A 62 -4.70 3.85 4.55
CA ASN A 62 -3.89 5.05 4.78
C ASN A 62 -2.73 5.14 3.78
N ASP A 63 -2.06 4.02 3.51
CA ASP A 63 -0.91 3.96 2.60
C ASP A 63 -1.32 4.20 1.15
N MET A 64 -2.45 3.64 0.72
CA MET A 64 -3.03 3.92 -0.59
C MET A 64 -3.32 5.42 -0.75
N LEU A 65 -3.93 6.05 0.25
CA LEU A 65 -4.24 7.49 0.19
C LEU A 65 -2.99 8.36 0.13
N GLU A 66 -1.92 8.01 0.86
CA GLU A 66 -0.64 8.69 0.74
C GLU A 66 -0.02 8.53 -0.64
N TYR A 67 0.01 7.31 -1.18
CA TYR A 67 0.52 7.04 -2.52
C TYR A 67 -0.20 7.88 -3.56
N VAL A 68 -1.54 7.84 -3.56
CA VAL A 68 -2.37 8.62 -4.50
C VAL A 68 -2.07 10.11 -4.39
N LYS A 69 -2.00 10.64 -3.16
CA LYS A 69 -1.70 12.06 -2.91
C LYS A 69 -0.34 12.45 -3.48
N ALA A 70 0.68 11.62 -3.28
CA ALA A 70 2.01 11.84 -3.83
C ALA A 70 2.02 11.74 -5.36
N ASN A 71 1.33 10.74 -5.93
CA ASN A 71 1.24 10.56 -7.38
C ASN A 71 0.54 11.72 -8.08
N LYS A 72 -0.51 12.30 -7.48
CA LYS A 72 -1.20 13.49 -8.02
C LYS A 72 -0.38 14.78 -7.90
N ALA A 73 0.68 14.80 -7.08
CA ALA A 73 1.56 15.95 -6.91
C ALA A 73 2.77 15.94 -7.87
N ASN A 74 2.95 14.85 -8.64
CA ASN A 74 3.95 14.71 -9.70
C ASN A 74 3.31 14.95 -11.07
#